data_AF-A0A3L8SQG4-F1
#
_entry.id   AF-A0A3L8SQG4-F1
#
_cell.length_a   1.000
_cell.length_b   1.000
_cell.length_c   1.000
_cell.angle_alpha   90.00
_cell.angle_beta   90.00
_cell.angle_gamma   90.00
#
_symmetry.space_group_name_H-M   'P 1'
#
loop_
_entity.id
_entity.type
_entity.pdbx_description
1 polymer ?
#
loop_
_entity_poly.entity_id
_entity_poly.type
_entity_poly.pdbx_seq_one_letter_code
_entity_poly.pdbx_strand_id
1 'polypeptide(L)'
;PWFLSAICAAGATDTFRFLKQKIHDKKLNIWEAAVALPLAFHFVTPNKQTLEIASSFLTCPQIQKVLMHRIIVYLGYGSMVNKYCAQALLCPNELLQPLHDLATEATSKGDAKDMALALKAMGNAGEPASIKRILKFLPTFSSAAASLPNRIQADAVLALRKIARKDPA
;
A
#
# COMPACT_ATOMS: atom_id res chain seq x y z
N PRO A 1 22.57 1.97 12.96
CA PRO A 1 21.34 1.52 13.66
C PRO A 1 20.49 2.66 14.23
N TRP A 2 20.99 3.46 15.17
CA TRP A 2 20.20 4.51 15.84
C TRP A 2 19.79 5.66 14.90
N PHE A 3 20.66 6.06 13.98
CA PHE A 3 20.41 7.20 13.08
C PHE A 3 19.20 6.97 12.16
N LEU A 4 19.09 5.78 11.56
CA LEU A 4 17.93 5.43 10.73
C LEU A 4 16.64 5.36 11.55
N SER A 5 16.71 4.84 12.77
CA SER A 5 15.57 4.82 13.69
C SER A 5 15.12 6.24 14.06
N ALA A 6 16.06 7.14 14.33
CA ALA A 6 15.77 8.55 14.62
C ALA A 6 15.12 9.26 13.42
N ILE A 7 15.62 9.01 12.20
CA ILE A 7 15.00 9.52 10.96
C ILE A 7 13.55 9.04 10.84
N CYS A 8 13.30 7.75 11.07
CA CYS A 8 11.94 7.22 10.98
C CYS A 8 11.03 7.83 12.06
N ALA A 9 11.53 7.91 13.30
CA ALA A 9 10.77 8.43 14.44
C ALA A 9 10.44 9.93 14.33
N ALA A 10 11.28 10.71 13.65
CA ALA A 10 11.01 12.13 13.40
C ALA A 10 9.70 12.36 12.63
N GLY A 11 9.27 11.40 11.80
CA GLY A 11 7.94 11.40 11.19
C GLY A 11 7.63 12.58 10.27
N ALA A 12 8.65 13.32 9.84
CA ALA A 12 8.53 14.52 9.03
C ALA A 12 8.66 14.20 7.52
N THR A 13 8.03 15.04 6.69
CA THR A 13 8.08 14.93 5.22
C THR A 13 9.51 14.85 4.69
N ASP A 14 10.41 15.69 5.22
CA ASP A 14 11.81 15.75 4.77
C ASP A 14 12.59 14.50 5.18
N THR A 15 12.34 13.95 6.37
CA THR A 15 12.97 12.70 6.81
C THR A 15 12.50 11.50 5.98
N PHE A 16 11.24 11.51 5.55
CA PHE A 16 10.67 10.50 4.66
C PHE A 16 11.25 10.61 3.23
N ARG A 17 11.39 11.83 2.71
CA ARG A 17 12.07 12.11 1.43
C ARG A 17 13.53 11.69 1.47
N PHE A 18 14.23 12.03 2.55
CA PHE A 18 15.62 11.64 2.77
C PHE A 18 15.78 10.11 2.71
N LEU A 19 14.90 9.37 3.39
CA LEU A 19 14.92 7.91 3.35
C LEU A 19 14.75 7.37 1.92
N LYS A 20 13.78 7.91 1.17
CA LYS A 20 13.56 7.57 -0.26
C LYS A 20 14.83 7.74 -1.07
N GLN A 21 15.49 8.89 -0.91
CA GLN A 21 16.70 9.23 -1.64
C GLN A 21 17.84 8.26 -1.31
N LYS A 22 18.04 7.92 -0.03
CA LYS A 22 19.09 6.97 0.37
C LYS A 22 18.85 5.56 -0.18
N ILE A 23 17.60 5.12 -0.28
CA ILE A 23 17.27 3.83 -0.92
C ILE A 23 17.54 3.91 -2.43
N HIS A 24 17.11 4.98 -3.09
CA HIS A 24 17.33 5.17 -4.54
C HIS A 24 18.82 5.17 -4.91
N ASP A 25 19.64 5.88 -4.13
CA ASP A 25 21.08 6.00 -4.30
C ASP A 25 21.87 4.77 -3.82
N LYS A 26 21.17 3.69 -3.44
CA LYS A 26 21.74 2.44 -2.92
C LYS A 26 22.67 2.66 -1.72
N LYS A 27 22.38 3.68 -0.91
CA LYS A 27 23.13 4.02 0.30
C LYS A 27 22.67 3.23 1.52
N LEU A 28 21.51 2.57 1.43
CA LEU A 28 21.04 1.60 2.42
C LEU A 28 21.13 0.20 1.84
N ASN A 29 21.58 -0.75 2.64
CA ASN A 29 21.53 -2.16 2.27
C ASN A 29 20.09 -2.72 2.40
N ILE A 30 19.91 -3.97 1.95
CA ILE A 30 18.59 -4.62 1.93
C ILE A 30 17.95 -4.67 3.33
N TRP A 31 18.73 -4.98 4.36
CA TRP A 31 18.24 -5.12 5.73
C TRP A 31 17.94 -3.76 6.38
N GLU A 32 18.79 -2.76 6.15
CA GLU A 32 18.55 -1.39 6.61
C GLU A 32 17.26 -0.83 6.03
N ALA A 33 17.03 -1.01 4.73
CA ALA A 33 15.78 -0.61 4.09
C ALA A 33 14.58 -1.43 4.60
N ALA A 34 14.74 -2.74 4.82
CA ALA A 34 13.66 -3.61 5.31
C ALA A 34 13.19 -3.23 6.72
N VAL A 35 14.09 -2.75 7.58
CA VAL A 35 13.76 -2.26 8.92
C VAL A 35 13.26 -0.82 8.90
N ALA A 36 13.86 0.05 8.08
CA ALA A 36 13.51 1.46 8.03
C ALA A 36 12.14 1.70 7.37
N LEU A 37 11.80 0.99 6.29
CA LEU A 37 10.57 1.21 5.55
C LEU A 37 9.30 1.06 6.42
N PRO A 38 9.08 -0.04 7.18
CA PRO A 38 7.90 -0.16 8.03
C PRO A 38 7.82 0.95 9.08
N LEU A 39 8.94 1.28 9.72
CA LEU A 39 9.01 2.32 10.74
C LEU A 39 8.67 3.69 10.15
N ALA A 40 9.24 4.02 9.00
CA ALA A 40 9.01 5.29 8.32
C ALA A 40 7.53 5.45 7.93
N PHE A 41 6.92 4.44 7.29
CA PHE A 41 5.49 4.48 6.96
C PHE A 41 4.59 4.49 8.22
N HIS A 42 5.05 3.91 9.33
CA HIS A 42 4.33 3.93 10.60
C HIS A 42 4.34 5.30 11.27
N PHE A 43 5.48 5.99 11.32
CA PHE A 43 5.63 7.24 12.07
C PHE A 43 5.36 8.50 11.24
N VAL A 44 5.43 8.43 9.91
CA VAL A 44 5.30 9.63 9.08
C VAL A 44 3.92 10.28 9.22
N THR A 45 3.91 11.60 9.39
CA THR A 45 2.69 12.40 9.45
C THR A 45 2.10 12.52 8.05
N PRO A 46 0.87 12.04 7.81
CA PRO A 46 0.29 12.08 6.49
C PRO A 46 -0.13 13.51 6.10
N ASN A 47 0.36 13.97 4.96
CA ASN A 47 -0.10 15.17 4.27
C ASN A 47 0.03 14.96 2.75
N LYS A 48 -0.48 15.88 1.93
CA LYS A 48 -0.44 15.77 0.46
C LYS A 48 0.97 15.53 -0.07
N GLN A 49 1.93 16.34 0.36
CA GLN A 49 3.32 16.24 -0.07
C GLN A 49 3.97 14.90 0.32
N THR A 50 3.66 14.40 1.52
CA THR A 50 4.19 13.12 2.00
C THR A 50 3.57 11.95 1.21
N LEU A 51 2.28 12.04 0.85
CA LEU A 51 1.62 11.04 0.02
C LEU A 51 2.19 10.97 -1.39
N GLU A 52 2.55 12.11 -1.98
CA GLU A 52 3.26 12.15 -3.27
C GLU A 52 4.62 11.45 -3.17
N ILE A 53 5.38 11.72 -2.11
CA ILE A 53 6.64 11.04 -1.84
C ILE A 53 6.38 9.53 -1.67
N ALA A 54 5.38 9.13 -0.88
CA ALA A 54 5.03 7.74 -0.63
C ALA A 54 4.65 6.99 -1.92
N SER A 55 3.89 7.64 -2.82
CA SER A 55 3.58 7.09 -4.14
C SER A 55 4.85 6.86 -4.96
N SER A 56 5.83 7.76 -4.88
CA SER A 56 7.12 7.58 -5.57
C SER A 56 7.96 6.39 -5.07
N PHE A 57 7.71 5.87 -3.86
CA PHE A 57 8.33 4.61 -3.42
C PHE A 57 7.82 3.42 -4.27
N LEU A 58 6.55 3.45 -4.70
CA LEU A 58 5.92 2.37 -5.46
C LEU A 58 6.54 2.20 -6.85
N THR A 59 7.14 3.24 -7.42
CA THR A 59 7.79 3.18 -8.74
C THR A 59 9.32 3.20 -8.65
N CYS A 60 9.89 3.23 -7.44
CA CYS A 60 11.34 3.26 -7.25
C CYS A 60 11.99 1.93 -7.69
N PRO A 61 12.95 1.92 -8.63
CA PRO A 61 13.56 0.69 -9.13
C PRO A 61 14.25 -0.15 -8.04
N GLN A 62 14.87 0.48 -7.03
CA GLN A 62 15.54 -0.28 -5.97
C GLN A 62 14.56 -1.00 -5.05
N ILE A 63 13.35 -0.44 -4.88
CA ILE A 63 12.28 -1.06 -4.10
C ILE A 63 11.65 -2.20 -4.90
N GLN A 64 11.39 -1.97 -6.19
CA GLN A 64 10.77 -2.97 -7.06
C GLN A 64 11.65 -4.21 -7.26
N LYS A 65 12.98 -4.07 -7.20
CA LYS A 65 13.93 -5.19 -7.30
C LYS A 65 13.88 -6.16 -6.12
N VAL A 66 13.45 -5.72 -4.94
CA VAL A 66 13.45 -6.52 -3.72
C VAL A 66 12.02 -6.79 -3.30
N LEU A 67 11.55 -8.03 -3.48
CA LEU A 67 10.16 -8.43 -3.21
C LEU A 67 9.67 -8.00 -1.82
N MET A 68 10.49 -8.18 -0.80
CA MET A 68 10.15 -7.80 0.58
C MET A 68 9.93 -6.29 0.71
N HIS A 69 10.77 -5.44 0.11
CA HIS A 69 10.61 -3.99 0.15
C HIS A 69 9.34 -3.56 -0.58
N ARG A 70 9.09 -4.14 -1.76
CA ARG A 70 7.87 -3.90 -2.54
C ARG A 70 6.62 -4.20 -1.71
N ILE A 71 6.57 -5.35 -1.03
CA ILE A 71 5.45 -5.73 -0.15
C ILE A 71 5.28 -4.69 0.96
N ILE A 72 6.35 -4.35 1.69
CA ILE A 72 6.30 -3.38 2.79
C ILE A 72 5.76 -2.03 2.31
N VAL A 73 6.23 -1.56 1.15
CA VAL A 73 5.86 -0.25 0.61
C VAL A 73 4.40 -0.21 0.18
N TYR A 74 3.88 -1.23 -0.52
CA TYR A 74 2.45 -1.27 -0.88
C TYR A 74 1.55 -1.33 0.36
N LEU A 75 1.90 -2.16 1.34
CA LEU A 75 1.13 -2.27 2.59
C LEU A 75 1.18 -0.97 3.39
N GLY A 76 2.37 -0.36 3.50
CA GLY A 76 2.59 0.91 4.18
C GLY A 76 1.89 2.08 3.50
N TYR A 77 1.92 2.13 2.16
CA TYR A 77 1.19 3.12 1.37
C TYR A 77 -0.31 3.04 1.64
N GLY A 78 -0.90 1.83 1.60
CA GLY A 78 -2.30 1.64 1.97
C GLY A 78 -2.61 2.14 3.37
N SER A 79 -1.77 1.81 4.37
CA SER A 79 -1.95 2.32 5.74
C SER A 79 -1.85 3.84 5.83
N MET A 80 -0.97 4.46 5.04
CA MET A 80 -0.80 5.91 5.01
C MET A 80 -1.99 6.62 4.36
N VAL A 81 -2.52 6.09 3.25
CA VAL A 81 -3.76 6.57 2.63
C VAL A 81 -4.90 6.55 3.64
N ASN A 82 -5.04 5.46 4.40
CA ASN A 82 -6.06 5.37 5.43
C ASN A 82 -5.94 6.47 6.50
N LYS A 83 -4.73 6.72 7.00
CA LYS A 83 -4.49 7.76 8.02
C LYS A 83 -4.82 9.15 7.48
N TYR A 84 -4.42 9.45 6.24
CA TYR A 84 -4.75 10.71 5.59
C TYR A 84 -6.26 10.88 5.41
N CYS A 85 -6.92 9.87 4.86
CA CYS A 85 -8.35 9.91 4.58
C CYS A 85 -9.23 9.84 5.84
N ALA A 86 -8.70 9.41 6.98
CA ALA A 86 -9.38 9.52 8.27
C ALA A 86 -9.42 10.97 8.80
N GLN A 87 -8.54 11.85 8.32
CA GLN A 87 -8.45 13.26 8.74
C GLN A 87 -9.01 14.22 7.68
N ALA A 88 -9.10 13.78 6.42
CA ALA A 88 -9.61 14.58 5.32
C ALA A 88 -11.15 14.57 5.29
N LEU A 89 -11.76 15.71 4.95
CA LEU A 89 -13.21 15.80 4.69
C LEU A 89 -13.65 14.88 3.55
N LEU A 90 -12.83 14.79 2.50
CA LEU A 90 -13.03 13.93 1.34
C LEU A 90 -11.71 13.27 0.99
N CYS A 91 -11.72 11.94 0.86
CA CYS A 91 -10.57 11.16 0.42
C CYS A 91 -10.44 11.26 -1.12
N PRO A 92 -9.33 11.80 -1.67
CA PRO A 92 -9.14 11.85 -3.12
C PRO A 92 -8.98 10.46 -3.71
N ASN A 93 -9.74 10.15 -4.77
CA ASN A 93 -9.73 8.83 -5.41
C ASN A 93 -8.37 8.50 -6.05
N GLU A 94 -7.60 9.53 -6.43
CA GLU A 94 -6.29 9.41 -7.06
C GLU A 94 -5.28 8.73 -6.14
N LEU A 95 -5.46 8.83 -4.82
CA LEU A 95 -4.62 8.14 -3.82
C LEU A 95 -4.79 6.62 -3.86
N LEU A 96 -5.91 6.13 -4.38
CA LEU A 96 -6.16 4.69 -4.49
C LEU A 96 -5.70 4.12 -5.83
N GLN A 97 -5.45 4.99 -6.82
CA GLN A 97 -5.08 4.59 -8.17
C GLN A 97 -3.88 3.63 -8.20
N PRO A 98 -2.77 3.85 -7.46
CA PRO A 98 -1.65 2.91 -7.49
C PRO A 98 -1.98 1.51 -6.97
N LEU A 99 -2.92 1.40 -6.04
CA LEU A 99 -3.40 0.11 -5.50
C LEU A 99 -4.33 -0.59 -6.50
N HIS A 100 -5.16 0.21 -7.16
CA HIS A 100 -6.10 -0.23 -8.18
C HIS A 100 -5.41 -0.70 -9.45
N ASP A 101 -4.32 -0.03 -9.84
CA ASP A 101 -3.48 -0.40 -10.97
C ASP A 101 -2.77 -1.73 -10.70
N LEU A 102 -2.20 -1.90 -9.50
CA LEU A 102 -1.59 -3.18 -9.10
C LEU A 102 -2.62 -4.32 -9.17
N ALA A 103 -3.85 -4.13 -8.67
CA ALA A 103 -4.89 -5.14 -8.74
C ALA A 103 -5.25 -5.51 -10.20
N THR A 104 -5.34 -4.49 -11.06
CA THR A 104 -5.70 -4.66 -12.48
C THR A 104 -4.60 -5.39 -13.24
N GLU A 105 -3.35 -4.98 -13.04
CA GLU A 105 -2.18 -5.61 -13.65
C GLU A 105 -1.96 -7.04 -13.16
N ALA A 106 -2.10 -7.29 -11.86
CA ALA A 106 -1.99 -8.62 -11.30
C ALA A 106 -3.05 -9.56 -11.88
N THR A 107 -4.27 -9.06 -12.06
CA THR A 107 -5.37 -9.82 -12.66
C THR A 107 -5.10 -10.16 -14.13
N SER A 108 -4.64 -9.18 -14.92
CA SER A 108 -4.33 -9.42 -16.34
C SER A 108 -3.19 -10.40 -16.55
N LYS A 109 -2.24 -10.46 -15.61
CA LYS A 109 -1.08 -11.38 -15.64
C LYS A 109 -1.33 -12.72 -14.97
N GLY A 110 -2.45 -12.90 -14.28
CA GLY A 110 -2.69 -14.09 -13.44
C GLY A 110 -1.73 -14.19 -12.25
N ASP A 111 -1.15 -13.08 -11.77
CA ASP A 111 -0.20 -13.07 -10.67
C ASP A 111 -0.91 -13.07 -9.31
N ALA A 112 -1.10 -14.27 -8.76
CA ALA A 112 -1.75 -14.45 -7.46
C ALA A 112 -1.03 -13.73 -6.30
N LYS A 113 0.30 -13.56 -6.36
CA LYS A 113 1.03 -12.88 -5.28
C LYS A 113 0.73 -11.38 -5.29
N ASP A 114 0.71 -10.79 -6.47
CA ASP A 114 0.41 -9.37 -6.64
C ASP A 114 -1.08 -9.07 -6.43
N MET A 115 -1.97 -10.00 -6.78
CA MET A 115 -3.40 -9.91 -6.41
C MET A 115 -3.56 -9.84 -4.89
N ALA A 116 -2.92 -10.76 -4.16
CA ALA A 116 -2.97 -10.79 -2.70
C ALA A 116 -2.37 -9.50 -2.09
N LEU A 117 -1.26 -9.00 -2.64
CA LEU A 117 -0.66 -7.74 -2.19
C LEU A 117 -1.59 -6.55 -2.43
N ALA A 118 -2.21 -6.45 -3.61
CA ALA A 118 -3.15 -5.39 -3.94
C ALA A 118 -4.36 -5.39 -3.02
N LEU A 119 -4.97 -6.57 -2.80
CA LEU A 119 -6.11 -6.74 -1.90
C LEU A 119 -5.78 -6.32 -0.47
N LYS A 120 -4.62 -6.72 0.05
CA LYS A 120 -4.16 -6.33 1.39
C LYS A 120 -3.86 -4.84 1.51
N ALA A 121 -3.24 -4.24 0.49
CA ALA A 121 -2.98 -2.82 0.47
C ALA A 121 -4.28 -1.99 0.37
N MET A 122 -5.24 -2.40 -0.47
CA MET A 122 -6.59 -1.81 -0.53
C MET A 122 -7.34 -1.98 0.80
N GLY A 123 -7.22 -3.14 1.46
CA GLY A 123 -7.77 -3.38 2.78
C GLY A 123 -7.15 -2.50 3.87
N ASN A 124 -5.83 -2.25 3.80
CA ASN A 124 -5.15 -1.31 4.67
C ASN A 124 -5.65 0.12 4.47
N ALA A 125 -5.82 0.55 3.21
CA ALA A 125 -6.41 1.83 2.83
C ALA A 125 -7.84 1.95 3.36
N GLY A 126 -8.65 0.90 3.20
CA GLY A 126 -9.97 0.80 3.81
C GLY A 126 -10.93 1.90 3.33
N GLU A 127 -10.84 2.28 2.06
CA GLU A 127 -11.68 3.33 1.46
C GLU A 127 -12.83 2.74 0.61
N PRO A 128 -14.08 3.22 0.77
CA PRO A 128 -15.24 2.72 0.02
C PRO A 128 -15.09 2.73 -1.50
N ALA A 129 -14.33 3.67 -2.05
CA ALA A 129 -14.02 3.74 -3.49
C ALA A 129 -13.30 2.48 -4.03
N SER A 130 -12.75 1.62 -3.16
CA SER A 130 -12.13 0.35 -3.56
C SER A 130 -13.11 -0.83 -3.62
N ILE A 131 -14.34 -0.71 -3.11
CA ILE A 131 -15.31 -1.83 -3.02
C ILE A 131 -15.53 -2.49 -4.38
N LYS A 132 -15.88 -1.71 -5.41
CA LYS A 132 -16.17 -2.24 -6.76
C LYS A 132 -15.01 -3.05 -7.33
N ARG A 133 -13.77 -2.71 -6.98
CA ARG A 133 -12.58 -3.43 -7.45
C ARG A 133 -12.33 -4.69 -6.62
N ILE A 134 -12.51 -4.64 -5.30
CA ILE A 134 -12.39 -5.81 -4.42
C ILE A 134 -13.43 -6.87 -4.79
N LEU A 135 -14.68 -6.47 -5.07
CA LEU A 135 -15.74 -7.41 -5.45
C LEU A 135 -15.41 -8.21 -6.71
N LYS A 136 -14.58 -7.69 -7.64
CA LYS A 136 -14.14 -8.46 -8.82
C LYS A 136 -13.35 -9.72 -8.49
N PHE A 137 -12.86 -9.88 -7.26
CA PHE A 137 -12.15 -11.06 -6.78
C PHE A 137 -13.05 -12.08 -6.08
N LEU A 138 -14.37 -11.88 -6.08
CA LEU A 138 -15.35 -12.74 -5.43
C LEU A 138 -16.28 -13.41 -6.47
N PRO A 139 -16.49 -14.73 -6.42
CA PRO A 139 -17.28 -15.48 -7.41
C PRO A 139 -18.70 -14.95 -7.63
N THR A 140 -19.36 -14.48 -6.58
CA THR A 140 -20.73 -13.94 -6.64
C THR A 140 -20.83 -12.68 -7.51
N PHE A 141 -19.75 -11.90 -7.61
CA PHE A 141 -19.74 -10.60 -8.28
C PHE A 141 -18.98 -10.63 -9.61
N SER A 142 -18.18 -11.67 -9.85
CA SER A 142 -17.47 -11.87 -11.10
C SER A 142 -17.31 -13.36 -11.39
N SER A 143 -17.81 -13.83 -12.54
CA SER A 143 -17.62 -15.22 -12.98
C SER A 143 -16.14 -15.58 -13.14
N ALA A 144 -15.29 -14.62 -13.55
CA ALA A 144 -13.85 -14.79 -13.64
C ALA A 144 -13.19 -15.07 -12.28
N ALA A 145 -13.81 -14.66 -11.17
CA ALA A 145 -13.28 -14.94 -9.84
C ALA A 145 -13.43 -16.41 -9.40
N ALA A 146 -14.32 -17.18 -10.05
CA ALA A 146 -14.53 -18.58 -9.74
C ALA A 146 -13.28 -19.45 -10.00
N SER A 147 -12.40 -19.03 -10.91
CA SER A 147 -11.13 -19.72 -11.20
C SER A 147 -9.97 -19.24 -10.33
N LEU A 148 -10.16 -18.22 -9.50
CA LEU A 148 -9.11 -17.71 -8.62
C LEU A 148 -8.87 -18.68 -7.45
N PRO A 149 -7.63 -18.79 -6.95
CA PRO A 149 -7.35 -19.56 -5.75
C PRO A 149 -8.18 -19.06 -4.55
N ASN A 150 -8.70 -19.99 -3.73
CA ASN A 150 -9.52 -19.66 -2.54
C ASN A 150 -8.85 -18.63 -1.61
N ARG A 151 -7.51 -18.63 -1.53
CA ARG A 151 -6.76 -17.64 -0.75
C ARG A 151 -6.98 -16.21 -1.23
N ILE A 152 -7.10 -15.99 -2.53
CA ILE A 152 -7.34 -14.65 -3.12
C ILE A 152 -8.75 -14.18 -2.80
N GLN A 153 -9.73 -15.08 -2.90
CA GLN A 153 -11.11 -14.79 -2.50
C GLN A 153 -11.19 -14.45 -1.01
N ALA A 154 -10.49 -15.20 -0.15
CA ALA A 154 -10.41 -14.90 1.28
C ALA A 154 -9.74 -13.55 1.57
N ASP A 155 -8.62 -13.23 0.90
CA ASP A 155 -7.97 -11.92 1.03
C ASP A 155 -8.92 -10.78 0.57
N ALA A 156 -9.76 -11.01 -0.44
CA ALA A 156 -10.76 -10.04 -0.90
C ALA A 156 -11.87 -9.80 0.14
N VAL A 157 -12.39 -10.85 0.77
CA VAL A 157 -13.33 -10.71 1.89
C VAL A 157 -12.70 -9.93 3.05
N LEU A 158 -11.45 -10.25 3.42
CA LEU A 158 -10.74 -9.57 4.49
C LEU A 158 -10.48 -8.09 4.18
N ALA A 159 -10.25 -7.73 2.92
CA ALA A 159 -10.05 -6.36 2.49
C ALA A 159 -11.28 -5.46 2.75
N LEU A 160 -12.49 -6.02 2.73
CA LEU A 160 -13.73 -5.29 3.01
C LEU A 160 -13.93 -4.96 4.50
N ARG A 161 -13.27 -5.69 5.42
CA ARG A 161 -13.49 -5.56 6.87
C ARG A 161 -13.32 -4.13 7.38
N LYS A 162 -12.30 -3.42 6.91
CA LYS A 162 -12.00 -2.05 7.36
C LYS A 162 -12.95 -1.03 6.73
N ILE A 163 -13.33 -1.25 5.48
CA ILE A 163 -14.29 -0.41 4.75
C ILE A 163 -15.66 -0.46 5.44
N ALA A 164 -16.14 -1.66 5.76
CA ALA A 164 -17.42 -1.87 6.44
C ALA A 164 -17.53 -1.18 7.81
N ARG A 165 -16.41 -0.84 8.46
CA ARG A 165 -16.41 -0.06 9.71
C ARG A 165 -16.56 1.44 9.49
N LYS A 166 -16.12 1.96 8.34
CA LYS A 166 -16.22 3.38 7.98
C LYS A 166 -17.59 3.71 7.38
N ASP A 167 -18.11 2.78 6.60
CA ASP A 167 -19.37 2.92 5.87
C ASP A 167 -20.25 1.68 6.16
N PRO A 168 -20.84 1.60 7.37
CA PRO A 168 -21.63 0.46 7.81
C PRO A 168 -23.08 0.49 7.27
N ALA A 169 -23.33 0.98 6.05
CA ALA A 169 -24.66 1.15 5.45
C ALA A 169 -25.60 2.15 6.17
#